data_AF-A0A662WKW0-F1
#
_entry.id   AF-A0A662WKW0-F1
#
_cell.length_a   1.000
_cell.length_b   1.000
_cell.length_c   1.000
_cell.angle_alpha   90.00
_cell.angle_beta   90.00
_cell.angle_gamma   90.00
#
_symmetry.space_group_name_H-M   'P 1'
#
loop_
_entity.id
_entity.type
_entity.pdbx_description
1 polymer ?
#
loop_
_entity_poly.entity_id
_entity_poly.type
_entity_poly.pdbx_seq_one_letter_code
_entity_poly.pdbx_strand_id
1 'polypeptide(L)'
;MKSCWFASPSWHLVATLFAATAIAVTAQSSPASATMTTVDVAADGTEQVAIGACGPRIRKPWDLLLPLEKDIYLRAIARSMDDGYYIKFVEIHTEQMTTMEAHDTCMFLYWHRLLLLGFENMLRSYGGEFSCITVPYWNYVDDNERYLTGQCRSMEDCSQILRDLGGSESGYEQTVTINGTPIGGTCVATSPLDHFCEASHLHGNQCRRCVPRGAWGSTPFPPTTSVSSLARQLFATPTIAGVAANLEAGIHSTSR
;
A
#
# COMPACT_ATOMS: atom_id res chain seq x y z
N MET A 1 -16.55 10.27 -21.14
CA MET A 1 -16.20 10.92 -19.86
C MET A 1 -17.27 10.56 -18.85
N LYS A 2 -17.00 9.61 -17.94
CA LYS A 2 -17.92 9.31 -16.84
C LYS A 2 -17.67 10.38 -15.76
N SER A 3 -18.68 11.22 -15.50
CA SER A 3 -18.63 12.26 -14.48
C SER A 3 -18.41 11.65 -13.10
N CYS A 4 -17.41 12.14 -12.38
CA CYS A 4 -17.11 11.75 -10.99
C CYS A 4 -17.75 12.70 -9.98
N TRP A 5 -18.88 13.29 -10.35
CA TRP A 5 -19.69 14.04 -9.41
C TRP A 5 -20.59 13.05 -8.69
N PHE A 6 -20.32 12.82 -7.41
CA PHE A 6 -21.39 12.43 -6.50
C PHE A 6 -22.50 13.47 -6.67
N ALA A 7 -23.66 13.03 -7.16
CA ALA A 7 -24.86 13.84 -7.16
C ALA A 7 -25.14 14.21 -5.70
N SER A 8 -24.84 15.46 -5.34
CA SER A 8 -25.19 16.01 -4.04
C SER A 8 -26.71 15.95 -3.93
N PRO A 9 -27.30 15.25 -2.93
CA PRO A 9 -28.70 15.47 -2.64
C PRO A 9 -28.82 16.91 -2.15
N SER A 10 -29.72 17.67 -2.76
CA SER A 10 -30.12 19.00 -2.31
C SER A 10 -30.79 18.87 -0.95
N TRP A 11 -30.05 19.18 0.12
CA TRP A 11 -30.62 19.27 1.47
C TRP A 11 -31.21 20.67 1.64
N HIS A 12 -32.53 20.73 1.75
CA HIS A 12 -33.23 21.94 2.15
C HIS A 12 -32.82 22.33 3.58
N LEU A 13 -32.28 23.54 3.72
CA LEU A 13 -32.03 24.19 5.02
C LEU A 13 -33.37 24.48 5.70
N VAL A 14 -33.71 23.71 6.73
CA VAL A 14 -34.72 24.10 7.73
C VAL A 14 -33.97 24.71 8.91
N ALA A 15 -34.05 26.03 9.04
CA ALA A 15 -33.52 26.76 10.19
C ALA A 15 -34.49 26.62 11.36
N THR A 16 -34.18 25.76 12.34
CA THR A 16 -34.85 25.73 13.64
C THR A 16 -34.06 26.56 14.64
N LEU A 17 -34.69 27.61 15.17
CA LEU A 17 -34.19 28.39 16.30
C LEU A 17 -34.13 27.52 17.55
N PHE A 18 -32.94 27.35 18.13
CA PHE A 18 -32.78 26.84 19.49
C PHE A 18 -32.73 28.02 20.47
N ALA A 19 -33.72 28.09 21.36
CA ALA A 19 -33.69 28.96 22.53
C ALA A 19 -32.79 28.32 23.59
N ALA A 20 -31.76 29.05 24.03
CA ALA A 20 -30.87 28.62 25.11
C ALA A 20 -31.53 28.92 26.47
N THR A 21 -31.97 27.88 27.17
CA THR A 21 -32.31 27.95 28.60
C THR A 21 -31.11 27.46 29.43
N ALA A 22 -30.54 28.36 30.23
CA ALA A 22 -29.50 28.04 31.18
C ALA A 22 -30.10 27.25 32.36
N ILE A 23 -29.61 26.02 32.58
CA ILE A 23 -29.94 25.22 33.76
C ILE A 23 -28.70 25.24 34.68
N ALA A 24 -28.90 25.76 35.89
CA ALA A 24 -27.87 25.80 36.93
C ALA A 24 -27.54 24.38 37.43
N VAL A 25 -26.25 24.04 37.44
CA VAL A 25 -25.75 22.77 37.98
C VAL A 25 -25.41 22.96 39.46
N THR A 26 -26.17 22.33 40.35
CA THR A 26 -25.76 22.11 41.74
C THR A 26 -25.00 20.81 41.84
N ALA A 27 -23.73 20.87 42.24
CA ALA A 27 -22.91 19.71 42.53
C ALA A 27 -23.36 19.04 43.83
N GLN A 28 -23.62 17.73 43.79
CA GLN A 28 -23.77 16.88 44.97
C GLN A 28 -22.91 15.63 44.85
N SER A 29 -22.24 15.30 45.95
CA SER A 29 -21.15 14.33 46.10
C SER A 29 -21.61 12.98 46.67
N SER A 30 -21.11 11.89 46.05
CA SER A 30 -20.86 10.52 46.59
C SER A 30 -22.05 9.64 47.03
N PRO A 31 -21.90 8.30 47.21
CA PRO A 31 -20.77 7.38 47.01
C PRO A 31 -21.08 6.12 46.14
N ALA A 32 -20.09 5.22 46.04
CA ALA A 32 -20.00 4.01 45.22
C ALA A 32 -21.03 2.89 45.47
N SER A 33 -21.25 2.10 44.41
CA SER A 33 -21.28 0.61 44.38
C SER A 33 -22.48 0.07 43.59
N ALA A 34 -22.24 -0.39 42.36
CA ALA A 34 -23.04 -1.45 41.73
C ALA A 34 -22.25 -2.08 40.58
N THR A 35 -22.03 -3.37 40.71
CA THR A 35 -21.55 -4.36 39.73
C THR A 35 -22.13 -4.11 38.34
N MET A 36 -21.28 -4.02 37.31
CA MET A 36 -21.74 -3.94 35.92
C MET A 36 -21.04 -4.98 35.05
N THR A 37 -21.87 -5.86 34.52
CA THR A 37 -21.67 -6.97 33.60
C THR A 37 -20.77 -6.62 32.41
N THR A 38 -19.90 -7.57 32.03
CA THR A 38 -19.11 -7.54 30.80
C THR A 38 -20.03 -7.51 29.57
N VAL A 39 -19.98 -6.41 28.82
CA VAL A 39 -20.57 -6.32 27.48
C VAL A 39 -19.44 -6.52 26.48
N ASP A 40 -19.49 -7.64 25.76
CA ASP A 40 -18.66 -7.90 24.59
C ASP A 40 -18.97 -6.87 23.49
N VAL A 41 -18.00 -5.97 23.24
CA VAL A 41 -18.00 -5.11 22.05
C VAL A 41 -16.89 -5.62 21.13
N ALA A 42 -17.25 -6.55 20.26
CA ALA A 42 -16.42 -7.00 19.16
C ALA A 42 -16.45 -5.98 18.01
N ALA A 43 -15.27 -5.75 17.41
CA ALA A 43 -14.95 -5.04 16.16
C ALA A 43 -14.50 -3.56 16.20
N ASP A 44 -14.91 -2.71 17.16
CA ASP A 44 -14.41 -1.31 17.23
C ASP A 44 -13.17 -1.14 18.13
N GLY A 45 -12.95 -2.11 19.03
CA GLY A 45 -11.84 -2.09 19.99
C GLY A 45 -10.48 -2.45 19.41
N THR A 46 -10.39 -3.18 18.28
CA THR A 46 -9.10 -3.67 17.77
C THR A 46 -8.26 -2.56 17.12
N GLU A 47 -8.90 -1.64 16.40
CA GLU A 47 -8.20 -0.52 15.76
C GLU A 47 -7.80 0.56 16.77
N GLN A 48 -8.69 0.91 17.71
CA GLN A 48 -8.39 1.89 18.76
C GLN A 48 -7.36 1.37 19.78
N VAL A 49 -7.38 0.08 20.12
CA VAL A 49 -6.34 -0.54 20.96
C VAL A 49 -4.99 -0.59 20.23
N ALA A 50 -4.97 -0.80 18.91
CA ALA A 50 -3.75 -0.75 18.11
C ALA A 50 -3.16 0.67 17.98
N ILE A 51 -4.01 1.72 17.92
CA ILE A 51 -3.56 3.13 17.95
C ILE A 51 -2.92 3.45 19.31
N GLY A 52 -3.45 2.89 20.41
CA GLY A 52 -2.88 3.06 21.75
C GLY A 52 -1.50 2.40 21.96
N ALA A 53 -1.22 1.29 21.27
CA ALA A 53 0.04 0.55 21.41
C ALA A 53 1.13 0.95 20.40
N CYS A 54 0.75 1.32 19.17
CA CYS A 54 1.70 1.62 18.08
C CYS A 54 1.86 3.12 17.80
N GLY A 55 1.00 3.98 18.35
CA GLY A 55 0.92 5.38 17.95
C GLY A 55 0.33 5.57 16.53
N PRO A 56 0.44 6.79 15.97
CA PRO A 56 -0.07 7.08 14.62
C PRO A 56 0.73 6.31 13.56
N ARG A 57 0.05 5.87 12.49
CA ARG A 57 0.69 5.19 11.36
C ARG A 57 1.44 6.20 10.49
N ILE A 58 2.77 6.14 10.46
CA ILE A 58 3.62 7.03 9.68
C ILE A 58 4.34 6.24 8.59
N ARG A 59 3.97 6.48 7.32
CA ARG A 59 4.65 5.88 6.17
C ARG A 59 5.99 6.55 5.95
N LYS A 60 7.06 5.76 5.96
CA LYS A 60 8.44 6.20 5.78
C LYS A 60 9.01 5.71 4.45
N PRO A 61 9.98 6.42 3.86
CA PRO A 61 10.74 5.88 2.75
C PRO A 61 11.54 4.67 3.26
N TRP A 62 11.72 3.67 2.41
CA TRP A 62 12.45 2.44 2.77
C TRP A 62 13.83 2.71 3.38
N ASP A 63 14.57 3.67 2.82
CA ASP A 63 15.91 4.05 3.28
C ASP A 63 15.94 4.60 4.71
N LEU A 64 14.81 5.07 5.24
CA LEU A 64 14.68 5.57 6.62
C LEU A 64 14.05 4.55 7.58
N LEU A 65 13.78 3.33 7.12
CA LEU A 65 13.44 2.24 8.03
C LEU A 65 14.69 1.74 8.76
N LEU A 66 14.55 1.48 10.06
CA LEU A 66 15.55 0.78 10.84
C LEU A 66 15.73 -0.65 10.30
N PRO A 67 16.90 -1.29 10.48
CA PRO A 67 17.13 -2.67 10.06
C PRO A 67 16.07 -3.65 10.59
N LEU A 68 15.65 -3.49 11.85
CA LEU A 68 14.59 -4.30 12.45
C LEU A 68 13.21 -4.07 11.81
N GLU A 69 12.89 -2.84 11.40
CA GLU A 69 11.63 -2.54 10.72
C GLU A 69 11.59 -3.19 9.34
N LYS A 70 12.72 -3.17 8.61
CA LYS A 70 12.86 -3.86 7.33
C LYS A 70 12.69 -5.37 7.49
N ASP A 71 13.38 -5.96 8.47
CA ASP A 71 13.27 -7.39 8.77
C ASP A 71 11.83 -7.82 9.09
N ILE A 72 11.16 -7.10 10.00
CA ILE A 72 9.76 -7.37 10.37
C ILE A 72 8.85 -7.26 9.14
N TYR A 73 9.04 -6.22 8.31
CA TYR A 73 8.25 -6.06 7.09
C TYR A 73 8.47 -7.20 6.10
N LEU A 74 9.72 -7.57 5.81
CA LEU A 74 10.05 -8.66 4.88
C LEU A 74 9.49 -10.01 5.37
N ARG A 75 9.58 -10.29 6.67
CA ARG A 75 8.97 -11.50 7.26
C ARG A 75 7.45 -11.48 7.18
N ALA A 76 6.81 -10.33 7.35
CA ALA A 76 5.37 -10.21 7.16
C ALA A 76 4.96 -10.45 5.69
N ILE A 77 5.76 -9.95 4.74
CA ILE A 77 5.55 -10.23 3.30
C ILE A 77 5.67 -11.73 3.02
N ALA A 78 6.77 -12.36 3.43
CA ALA A 78 6.99 -13.80 3.29
C ALA A 78 5.83 -14.60 3.90
N ARG A 79 5.42 -14.26 5.13
CA ARG A 79 4.29 -14.89 5.81
C ARG A 79 2.97 -14.71 5.04
N SER A 80 2.72 -13.53 4.50
CA SER A 80 1.53 -13.26 3.68
C SER A 80 1.51 -14.05 2.38
N MET A 81 2.68 -14.37 1.83
CA MET A 81 2.80 -15.24 0.66
C MET A 81 2.52 -16.70 1.03
N ASP A 82 3.09 -17.19 2.15
CA ASP A 82 2.84 -18.56 2.65
C ASP A 82 1.35 -18.82 2.92
N ASP A 83 0.66 -17.86 3.53
CA ASP A 83 -0.76 -17.98 3.89
C ASP A 83 -1.70 -17.72 2.69
N GLY A 84 -1.15 -17.39 1.52
CA GLY A 84 -1.92 -17.08 0.30
C GLY A 84 -2.66 -15.75 0.36
N TYR A 85 -2.38 -14.87 1.32
CA TYR A 85 -2.99 -13.53 1.38
C TYR A 85 -2.37 -12.58 0.37
N TYR A 86 -1.06 -12.68 0.10
CA TYR A 86 -0.39 -11.83 -0.87
C TYR A 86 -1.00 -11.98 -2.28
N ILE A 87 -1.19 -13.22 -2.73
CA ILE A 87 -1.75 -13.50 -4.06
C ILE A 87 -3.19 -13.02 -4.20
N LYS A 88 -3.99 -12.99 -3.11
CA LYS A 88 -5.33 -12.39 -3.15
C LYS A 88 -5.31 -10.91 -3.50
N PHE A 89 -4.32 -10.14 -3.03
CA PHE A 89 -4.20 -8.73 -3.42
C PHE A 89 -3.78 -8.57 -4.88
N VAL A 90 -2.96 -9.49 -5.40
CA VAL A 90 -2.64 -9.55 -6.84
C VAL A 90 -3.90 -9.87 -7.64
N GLU A 91 -4.70 -10.85 -7.22
CA GLU A 91 -5.95 -11.23 -7.88
C GLU A 91 -6.99 -10.09 -7.82
N ILE A 92 -7.14 -9.40 -6.68
CA ILE A 92 -8.01 -8.22 -6.55
C ILE A 92 -7.54 -7.07 -7.45
N HIS A 93 -6.24 -6.93 -7.72
CA HIS A 93 -5.74 -5.88 -8.63
C HIS A 93 -5.88 -6.25 -10.11
N THR A 94 -5.95 -7.55 -10.42
CA THR A 94 -5.93 -8.06 -11.81
C THR A 94 -7.26 -8.67 -12.27
N GLU A 95 -8.23 -8.85 -11.37
CA GLU A 95 -9.59 -9.22 -11.74
C GLU A 95 -10.22 -8.11 -12.58
N GLN A 96 -10.98 -8.49 -13.61
CA GLN A 96 -11.41 -7.58 -14.66
C GLN A 96 -12.19 -6.37 -14.14
N MET A 97 -13.19 -6.57 -13.28
CA MET A 97 -14.06 -5.50 -12.80
C MET A 97 -13.30 -4.53 -11.89
N THR A 98 -12.54 -5.06 -10.96
CA THR A 98 -11.71 -4.29 -10.03
C THR A 98 -10.58 -3.55 -10.75
N THR A 99 -9.97 -4.15 -11.79
CA THR A 99 -9.00 -3.48 -12.66
C THR A 99 -9.62 -2.26 -13.36
N MET A 100 -10.85 -2.39 -13.87
CA MET A 100 -11.58 -1.30 -14.53
C MET A 100 -11.96 -0.17 -13.56
N GLU A 101 -12.06 -0.45 -12.26
CA GLU A 101 -12.23 0.59 -11.23
C GLU A 101 -10.89 1.24 -10.87
N ALA A 102 -9.81 0.45 -10.85
CA ALA A 102 -8.47 0.86 -10.47
C ALA A 102 -7.79 1.76 -11.50
N HIS A 103 -8.02 1.54 -12.79
CA HIS A 103 -7.28 2.18 -13.89
C HIS A 103 -8.17 2.91 -14.88
N ASP A 104 -7.63 3.95 -15.52
CA ASP A 104 -8.33 4.81 -16.50
C ASP A 104 -9.60 5.49 -15.93
N THR A 105 -9.63 5.69 -14.60
CA THR A 105 -10.72 6.37 -13.91
C THR A 105 -10.21 7.45 -12.95
N CYS A 106 -11.09 8.38 -12.58
CA CYS A 106 -10.80 9.35 -11.52
C CYS A 106 -10.62 8.70 -10.13
N MET A 107 -10.98 7.42 -9.97
CA MET A 107 -10.82 6.66 -8.73
C MET A 107 -9.43 6.07 -8.60
N PHE A 108 -8.57 6.12 -9.62
CA PHE A 108 -7.21 5.59 -9.62
C PHE A 108 -6.46 5.83 -8.29
N LEU A 109 -6.38 7.09 -7.84
CA LEU A 109 -5.68 7.43 -6.61
C LEU A 109 -6.34 6.85 -5.35
N TYR A 110 -7.67 6.89 -5.27
CA TYR A 110 -8.42 6.43 -4.12
C TYR A 110 -8.47 4.91 -4.02
N TRP A 111 -8.64 4.23 -5.15
CA TRP A 111 -8.68 2.77 -5.23
C TRP A 111 -7.35 2.17 -4.78
N HIS A 112 -6.22 2.66 -5.31
CA HIS A 112 -4.89 2.18 -4.90
C HIS A 112 -4.58 2.54 -3.45
N ARG A 113 -5.04 3.71 -2.96
CA ARG A 113 -4.92 4.07 -1.54
C ARG A 113 -5.65 3.07 -0.65
N LEU A 114 -6.86 2.66 -1.04
CA LEU A 114 -7.65 1.70 -0.29
C LEU A 114 -7.04 0.29 -0.36
N LEU A 115 -6.53 -0.13 -1.52
CA LEU A 115 -5.81 -1.40 -1.66
C LEU A 115 -4.61 -1.46 -0.71
N LEU A 116 -3.78 -0.41 -0.68
CA LEU A 116 -2.61 -0.34 0.22
C LEU A 116 -3.01 -0.30 1.70
N LEU A 117 -4.12 0.35 2.05
CA LEU A 117 -4.63 0.34 3.43
C LEU A 117 -5.11 -1.06 3.83
N GLY A 118 -5.82 -1.76 2.94
CA GLY A 118 -6.24 -3.15 3.14
C GLY A 118 -5.03 -4.08 3.29
N PHE A 119 -4.01 -3.90 2.45
CA PHE A 119 -2.77 -4.68 2.53
C PHE A 119 -2.03 -4.45 3.85
N GLU A 120 -1.89 -3.20 4.27
CA GLU A 120 -1.30 -2.85 5.57
C GLU A 120 -2.08 -3.47 6.74
N ASN A 121 -3.41 -3.40 6.72
CA ASN A 121 -4.27 -4.00 7.74
C ASN A 121 -4.14 -5.52 7.76
N MET A 122 -4.02 -6.17 6.60
CA MET A 122 -3.77 -7.61 6.50
C MET A 122 -2.43 -7.98 7.18
N LEU A 123 -1.34 -7.27 6.89
CA LEU A 123 -0.04 -7.54 7.54
C LEU A 123 -0.12 -7.33 9.06
N ARG A 124 -0.80 -6.29 9.52
CA ARG A 124 -1.00 -6.02 10.96
C ARG A 124 -1.90 -7.04 11.65
N SER A 125 -2.81 -7.68 10.91
CA SER A 125 -3.75 -8.66 11.46
C SER A 125 -3.05 -9.90 12.05
N TYR A 126 -1.81 -10.17 11.64
CA TYR A 126 -0.98 -11.22 12.25
C TYR A 126 -0.65 -10.96 13.72
N GLY A 127 -0.79 -9.73 14.21
CA GLY A 127 -0.55 -9.40 15.61
C GLY A 127 0.93 -9.41 15.98
N GLY A 128 1.22 -9.41 17.29
CA GLY A 128 2.57 -9.51 17.81
C GLY A 128 3.52 -8.44 17.26
N GLU A 129 4.66 -8.87 16.74
CA GLU A 129 5.66 -7.99 16.12
C GLU A 129 5.16 -7.29 14.84
N PHE A 130 4.13 -7.82 14.18
CA PHE A 130 3.57 -7.24 12.96
C PHE A 130 2.50 -6.17 13.26
N SER A 131 2.02 -6.07 14.50
CA SER A 131 0.92 -5.18 14.90
C SER A 131 1.15 -3.71 14.58
N CYS A 132 2.41 -3.28 14.48
CA CYS A 132 2.78 -1.88 14.23
C CYS A 132 3.36 -1.63 12.83
N ILE A 133 3.26 -2.59 11.91
CA ILE A 133 3.69 -2.39 10.53
C ILE A 133 2.95 -1.20 9.91
N THR A 134 3.72 -0.42 9.16
CA THR A 134 3.21 0.58 8.23
C THR A 134 3.85 0.32 6.88
N VAL A 135 3.07 0.32 5.80
CA VAL A 135 3.61 0.03 4.46
C VAL A 135 4.58 1.16 4.06
N PRO A 136 5.87 0.86 3.80
CA PRO A 136 6.84 1.86 3.39
C PRO A 136 6.63 2.27 1.93
N TYR A 137 7.31 3.33 1.51
CA TYR A 137 7.33 3.75 0.12
C TYR A 137 8.73 3.75 -0.47
N TRP A 138 8.80 3.55 -1.79
CA TRP A 138 10.01 3.74 -2.58
C TRP A 138 10.17 5.21 -2.93
N ASN A 139 11.27 5.84 -2.47
CA ASN A 139 11.61 7.20 -2.88
C ASN A 139 12.42 7.23 -4.18
N TYR A 140 11.77 6.88 -5.28
CA TYR A 140 12.39 6.86 -6.62
C TYR A 140 12.95 8.22 -7.06
N VAL A 141 12.50 9.33 -6.45
CA VAL A 141 12.98 10.67 -6.78
C VAL A 141 14.42 10.86 -6.31
N ASP A 142 14.69 10.52 -5.05
CA ASP A 142 16.03 10.59 -4.48
C ASP A 142 16.95 9.55 -5.14
N ASP A 143 16.45 8.34 -5.40
CA ASP A 143 17.24 7.29 -6.06
C ASP A 143 17.61 7.68 -7.49
N ASN A 144 16.71 8.33 -8.24
CA ASN A 144 17.02 8.88 -9.56
C ASN A 144 18.02 10.05 -9.49
N GLU A 145 17.97 10.89 -8.45
CA GLU A 145 18.95 11.97 -8.26
C GLU A 145 20.37 11.40 -8.07
N ARG A 146 20.51 10.34 -7.28
CA ARG A 146 21.78 9.59 -7.15
C ARG A 146 22.25 9.01 -8.48
N TYR A 147 21.32 8.45 -9.27
CA TYR A 147 21.61 7.95 -10.62
C TYR A 147 22.13 9.06 -11.54
N LEU A 148 21.43 10.20 -11.61
CA LEU A 148 21.78 11.32 -12.48
C LEU A 148 23.10 12.01 -12.08
N THR A 149 23.45 11.98 -10.80
CA THR A 149 24.72 12.50 -10.29
C THR A 149 25.87 11.50 -10.37
N GLY A 150 25.62 10.29 -10.88
CA GLY A 150 26.64 9.26 -11.12
C GLY A 150 27.11 8.53 -9.86
N GLN A 151 26.34 8.58 -8.77
CA GLN A 151 26.66 7.87 -7.52
C GLN A 151 26.44 6.36 -7.62
N CYS A 152 25.63 5.93 -8.58
CA CYS A 152 25.22 4.55 -8.86
C CYS A 152 24.86 4.42 -10.35
N ARG A 153 24.74 3.19 -10.85
CA ARG A 153 24.74 2.90 -12.31
C ARG A 153 23.42 2.36 -12.87
N SER A 154 22.46 1.99 -12.04
CA SER A 154 21.17 1.42 -12.45
C SER A 154 20.11 1.61 -11.39
N MET A 155 18.84 1.33 -11.71
CA MET A 155 17.74 1.39 -10.74
C MET A 155 18.02 0.53 -9.51
N GLU A 156 18.45 -0.72 -9.72
CA GLU A 156 18.74 -1.62 -8.61
C GLU A 156 19.97 -1.20 -7.81
N ASP A 157 21.00 -0.63 -8.45
CA ASP A 157 22.20 -0.13 -7.77
C ASP A 157 21.90 1.12 -6.92
N CYS A 158 21.00 1.99 -7.37
CA CYS A 158 20.64 3.19 -6.63
C CYS A 158 19.61 2.94 -5.51
N SER A 159 18.80 1.89 -5.64
CA SER A 159 17.62 1.70 -4.80
C SER A 159 17.74 0.51 -3.86
N GLN A 160 17.85 0.78 -2.55
CA GLN A 160 17.96 -0.28 -1.57
C GLN A 160 16.69 -1.15 -1.50
N ILE A 161 15.50 -0.56 -1.65
CA ILE A 161 14.24 -1.31 -1.61
C ILE A 161 14.16 -2.39 -2.71
N LEU A 162 14.72 -2.13 -3.90
CA LEU A 162 14.71 -3.12 -4.99
C LEU A 162 15.56 -4.34 -4.62
N ARG A 163 16.72 -4.12 -4.00
CA ARG A 163 17.61 -5.20 -3.53
C ARG A 163 17.02 -5.96 -2.33
N ASP A 164 16.53 -5.24 -1.34
CA ASP A 164 15.99 -5.83 -0.10
C ASP A 164 14.71 -6.64 -0.37
N LEU A 165 13.97 -6.35 -1.46
CA LEU A 165 12.82 -7.13 -1.94
C LEU A 165 13.21 -8.23 -2.96
N GLY A 166 14.46 -8.68 -2.93
CA GLY A 166 14.98 -9.82 -3.68
C GLY A 166 15.89 -9.46 -4.87
N GLY A 167 15.93 -8.19 -5.29
CA GLY A 167 16.69 -7.77 -6.48
C GLY A 167 16.12 -8.34 -7.78
N SER A 168 16.94 -8.34 -8.83
CA SER A 168 16.56 -8.88 -10.15
C SER A 168 17.42 -10.02 -10.67
N GLU A 169 18.62 -10.24 -10.14
CA GLU A 169 19.60 -11.14 -10.77
C GLU A 169 19.69 -12.53 -10.12
N SER A 170 19.25 -12.66 -8.86
CA SER A 170 19.37 -13.90 -8.08
C SER A 170 18.21 -14.86 -8.38
N GLY A 171 18.23 -15.44 -9.58
CA GLY A 171 17.17 -16.33 -10.04
C GLY A 171 17.55 -17.13 -11.29
N TYR A 172 16.53 -17.58 -12.00
CA TYR A 172 16.68 -18.33 -13.25
C TYR A 172 15.63 -17.88 -14.26
N GLU A 173 16.00 -17.83 -15.54
CA GLU A 173 15.08 -17.40 -16.61
C GLU A 173 13.88 -18.33 -16.73
N GLN A 174 12.68 -17.76 -16.60
CA GLN A 174 11.44 -18.53 -16.65
C GLN A 174 10.23 -17.65 -16.94
N THR A 175 9.21 -18.23 -17.57
CA THR A 175 7.86 -17.67 -17.60
C THR A 175 6.99 -18.29 -16.52
N VAL A 176 6.39 -17.45 -15.67
CA VAL A 176 5.40 -17.87 -14.66
C VAL A 176 4.04 -17.28 -15.03
N THR A 177 3.01 -18.12 -15.01
CA THR A 177 1.62 -17.67 -15.24
C THR A 177 1.02 -17.23 -13.91
N ILE A 178 1.01 -15.92 -13.65
CA ILE A 178 0.46 -15.33 -12.42
C ILE A 178 -0.97 -14.90 -12.69
N ASN A 179 -1.92 -15.48 -11.95
CA ASN A 179 -3.37 -15.27 -12.14
C ASN A 179 -3.80 -15.32 -13.63
N GLY A 180 -3.33 -16.33 -14.37
CA GLY A 180 -3.67 -16.53 -15.78
C GLY A 180 -2.86 -15.68 -16.79
N THR A 181 -2.00 -14.76 -16.33
CA THR A 181 -1.17 -13.91 -17.18
C THR A 181 0.28 -14.43 -17.23
N PRO A 182 0.83 -14.76 -18.41
CA PRO A 182 2.23 -15.19 -18.51
C PRO A 182 3.18 -14.01 -18.33
N ILE A 183 4.08 -14.10 -17.35
CA ILE A 183 5.10 -13.10 -17.06
C ILE A 183 6.48 -13.75 -17.18
N GLY A 184 7.31 -13.23 -18.07
CA GLY A 184 8.68 -13.71 -18.30
C GLY A 184 9.73 -12.81 -17.65
N GLY A 185 10.87 -13.40 -17.33
CA GLY A 185 12.07 -12.72 -16.84
C GLY A 185 12.91 -13.63 -15.96
N THR A 186 13.82 -13.03 -15.20
CA THR A 186 14.58 -13.76 -14.19
C THR A 186 13.65 -14.06 -13.02
N CYS A 187 13.33 -15.33 -12.79
CA CYS A 187 12.49 -15.75 -11.67
C CYS A 187 13.32 -15.74 -10.39
N VAL A 188 13.23 -14.61 -9.66
CA VAL A 188 14.01 -14.38 -8.45
C VAL A 188 13.43 -15.21 -7.31
N ALA A 189 14.29 -16.04 -6.72
CA ALA A 189 13.93 -17.04 -5.71
C ALA A 189 14.67 -16.77 -4.38
N THR A 190 14.91 -15.50 -4.08
CA THR A 190 15.45 -15.05 -2.79
C THR A 190 14.34 -14.46 -1.94
N SER A 191 14.43 -14.65 -0.62
CA SER A 191 13.46 -14.12 0.34
C SER A 191 13.26 -12.61 0.19
N PRO A 192 12.00 -12.12 0.24
CA PRO A 192 10.77 -12.86 0.56
C PRO A 192 10.10 -13.56 -0.64
N LEU A 193 10.65 -13.46 -1.85
CA LEU A 193 10.01 -13.93 -3.08
C LEU A 193 9.99 -15.45 -3.24
N ASP A 194 10.84 -16.17 -2.50
CA ASP A 194 10.84 -17.64 -2.42
C ASP A 194 9.61 -18.23 -1.72
N HIS A 195 8.80 -17.39 -1.07
CA HIS A 195 7.51 -17.77 -0.50
C HIS A 195 6.34 -17.61 -1.48
N PHE A 196 6.57 -17.00 -2.65
CA PHE A 196 5.49 -16.63 -3.57
C PHE A 196 4.77 -17.84 -4.17
N CYS A 197 3.44 -17.71 -4.25
CA CYS A 197 2.55 -18.62 -4.97
C CYS A 197 1.74 -17.85 -6.00
N GLU A 198 1.68 -18.37 -7.22
CA GLU A 198 1.20 -17.65 -8.41
C GLU A 198 -0.33 -17.64 -8.61
N ALA A 199 -1.08 -18.38 -7.79
CA ALA A 199 -2.54 -18.35 -7.77
C ALA A 199 -3.10 -18.85 -6.42
N SER A 200 -4.27 -18.35 -5.99
CA SER A 200 -4.91 -18.69 -4.71
C SER A 200 -5.28 -20.17 -4.52
N HIS A 201 -5.37 -20.96 -5.61
CA HIS A 201 -5.69 -22.38 -5.55
C HIS A 201 -4.43 -23.29 -5.46
N LEU A 202 -3.24 -22.72 -5.57
CA LEU A 202 -1.97 -23.42 -5.47
C LEU A 202 -1.42 -23.29 -4.06
N HIS A 203 -0.82 -24.36 -3.54
CA HIS A 203 -0.24 -24.37 -2.19
C HIS A 203 1.03 -25.21 -2.10
N GLY A 204 1.86 -24.89 -1.11
CA GLY A 204 3.06 -25.67 -0.77
C GLY A 204 3.97 -25.88 -1.97
N ASN A 205 4.23 -27.15 -2.31
CA ASN A 205 5.17 -27.51 -3.38
C ASN A 205 4.62 -27.31 -4.81
N GLN A 206 3.36 -26.89 -4.96
CA GLN A 206 2.79 -26.54 -6.26
C GLN A 206 3.16 -25.13 -6.69
N CYS A 207 3.51 -24.26 -5.75
CA CYS A 207 3.91 -22.88 -6.01
C CYS A 207 5.26 -22.83 -6.72
N ARG A 208 5.46 -21.86 -7.63
CA ARG A 208 6.77 -21.65 -8.27
C ARG A 208 7.87 -21.21 -7.31
N ARG A 209 7.51 -20.55 -6.19
CA ARG A 209 8.47 -20.03 -5.20
C ARG A 209 9.52 -19.10 -5.80
N CYS A 210 9.08 -18.27 -6.73
CA CYS A 210 9.87 -17.19 -7.32
C CYS A 210 8.95 -16.18 -8.00
N VAL A 211 9.43 -14.95 -8.16
CA VAL A 211 8.71 -13.90 -8.90
C VAL A 211 9.57 -13.46 -10.09
N PRO A 212 9.05 -13.52 -11.33
CA PRO A 212 9.75 -12.97 -12.49
C PRO A 212 10.01 -11.46 -12.34
N ARG A 213 11.26 -11.05 -12.54
CA ARG A 213 11.70 -9.65 -12.53
C ARG A 213 12.35 -9.28 -13.86
N GLY A 214 12.25 -8.00 -14.22
CA GLY A 214 13.04 -7.42 -15.30
C GLY A 214 14.48 -7.13 -14.83
N ALA A 215 15.39 -6.88 -15.77
CA ALA A 215 16.83 -6.71 -15.50
C ALA A 215 17.19 -5.36 -14.86
N TRP A 216 16.71 -5.09 -13.65
CA TRP A 216 16.89 -3.82 -12.95
C TRP A 216 18.37 -3.48 -12.68
N GLY A 217 19.24 -4.49 -12.56
CA GLY A 217 20.70 -4.32 -12.44
C GLY A 217 21.34 -3.55 -13.60
N SER A 218 20.69 -3.51 -14.77
CA SER A 218 21.14 -2.78 -15.96
C SER A 218 20.15 -1.73 -16.49
N THR A 219 19.01 -1.55 -15.81
CA THR A 219 17.94 -0.65 -16.27
C THR A 219 18.14 0.76 -15.70
N PRO A 220 18.11 1.83 -16.52
CA PRO A 220 18.18 3.21 -16.03
C PRO A 220 16.84 3.67 -15.45
N PHE A 221 16.83 4.76 -14.67
CA PHE A 221 15.59 5.38 -14.23
C PHE A 221 14.80 6.00 -15.39
N PRO A 222 13.48 5.76 -15.49
CA PRO A 222 12.62 6.47 -16.42
C PRO A 222 12.65 7.99 -16.21
N PRO A 223 12.60 8.83 -17.26
CA PRO A 223 12.60 10.30 -17.11
C PRO A 223 11.45 10.86 -16.25
N THR A 224 10.36 10.10 -16.14
CA THR A 224 9.17 10.37 -15.31
C THR A 224 9.43 10.35 -13.81
N THR A 225 10.55 9.78 -13.35
CA THR A 225 10.95 9.67 -11.93
C THR A 225 11.66 10.91 -11.41
N SER A 226 12.06 11.85 -12.27
CA SER A 226 12.78 13.07 -11.83
C SER A 226 11.89 14.03 -11.04
N VAL A 227 12.47 14.81 -10.11
CA VAL A 227 11.77 15.85 -9.33
C VAL A 227 10.96 16.78 -10.24
N SER A 228 11.57 17.23 -11.35
CA SER A 228 10.92 18.15 -12.29
C SER A 228 9.72 17.52 -13.00
N SER A 229 9.79 16.22 -13.30
CA SER A 229 8.69 15.50 -13.92
C SER A 229 7.56 15.25 -12.94
N LEU A 230 7.88 14.86 -11.69
CA LEU A 230 6.88 14.68 -10.64
C LEU A 230 6.14 15.99 -10.36
N ALA A 231 6.86 17.12 -10.26
CA ALA A 231 6.24 18.43 -10.10
C ALA A 231 5.26 18.77 -11.24
N ARG A 232 5.62 18.48 -12.49
CA ARG A 232 4.71 18.66 -13.63
C ARG A 232 3.49 17.75 -13.53
N GLN A 233 3.67 16.47 -13.19
CA GLN A 233 2.56 15.53 -13.06
C GLN A 233 1.54 15.99 -12.00
N LEU A 234 2.02 16.56 -10.89
CA LEU A 234 1.19 17.05 -9.79
C LEU A 234 0.53 18.41 -10.04
N PHE A 235 1.21 19.33 -10.74
CA PHE A 235 0.82 20.74 -10.75
C PHE A 235 0.50 21.32 -12.14
N ALA A 236 0.68 20.56 -13.23
CA ALA A 236 0.34 21.05 -14.58
C ALA A 236 -1.18 21.22 -14.82
N THR A 237 -2.02 20.74 -13.90
CA THR A 237 -3.48 20.78 -14.01
C THR A 237 -4.09 21.11 -12.66
N PRO A 238 -5.17 21.92 -12.60
CA PRO A 238 -5.82 22.30 -11.36
C PRO A 238 -6.84 21.27 -10.87
N THR A 239 -7.04 20.16 -11.59
CA THR A 239 -8.09 19.18 -11.28
C THR A 239 -7.53 17.86 -10.80
N ILE A 240 -8.18 17.24 -9.83
CA ILE A 240 -7.80 15.91 -9.33
C ILE A 240 -7.83 14.85 -10.43
N ALA A 241 -8.78 14.94 -11.37
CA ALA A 241 -8.87 14.03 -12.51
C ALA A 241 -7.65 14.17 -13.43
N GLY A 242 -7.18 15.39 -13.69
CA GLY A 242 -5.96 15.62 -14.45
C GLY A 242 -4.71 15.11 -13.73
N VAL A 243 -4.61 15.34 -12.41
CA VAL A 243 -3.48 14.83 -11.60
C VAL A 243 -3.45 13.30 -11.63
N ALA A 244 -4.59 12.65 -11.44
CA ALA A 244 -4.70 11.19 -11.52
C ALA A 244 -4.25 10.66 -12.89
N ALA A 245 -4.74 11.25 -13.98
CA ALA A 245 -4.35 10.86 -15.35
C ALA A 245 -2.85 11.07 -15.60
N ASN A 246 -2.28 12.19 -15.15
CA ASN A 246 -0.86 12.47 -15.31
C ASN A 246 0.02 11.48 -14.54
N LEU A 247 -0.35 11.15 -13.30
CA LEU A 247 0.39 10.19 -12.48
C LEU A 247 0.27 8.77 -13.05
N GLU A 248 -0.93 8.37 -13.49
CA GLU A 248 -1.19 7.06 -14.05
C GLU A 248 -0.41 6.83 -15.35
N ALA A 249 -0.50 7.76 -16.31
CA ALA A 249 0.23 7.69 -17.58
C ALA A 249 1.73 7.98 -17.43
N GLY A 250 2.12 8.70 -16.40
CA GLY A 250 3.49 9.09 -16.11
C GLY A 250 4.21 8.07 -15.25
N ILE A 251 4.55 8.46 -14.03
CA ILE A 251 5.41 7.68 -13.14
C ILE A 251 4.86 6.27 -12.89
N HIS A 252 3.56 6.13 -12.65
CA HIS A 252 2.96 4.83 -12.35
C HIS A 252 3.17 3.81 -13.48
N SER A 253 2.88 4.18 -14.74
CA SER A 253 3.01 3.24 -15.87
C SER A 253 4.45 2.95 -16.26
N THR A 254 5.36 3.88 -16.00
CA THR A 254 6.77 3.75 -16.39
C THR A 254 7.62 3.03 -15.34
N SER A 255 7.10 2.83 -14.14
CA SER A 255 7.74 2.08 -13.06
C SER A 255 7.09 0.70 -12.80
N ARG A 256 6.25 0.20 -13.72
CA ARG A 256 5.64 -1.14 -13.66
C ARG A 256 6.58 -2.23 -14.15
#